data_AF-A0A652JZ01-F1
#
_entry.id   AF-A0A652JZ01-F1
#
_cell.length_a   1.000
_cell.length_b   1.000
_cell.length_c   1.000
_cell.angle_alpha   90.00
_cell.angle_beta   90.00
_cell.angle_gamma   90.00
#
_symmetry.space_group_name_H-M   'P 1'
#
loop_
_entity.id
_entity.type
_entity.pdbx_description
1 polymer ?
#
loop_
_entity_poly.entity_id
_entity_poly.type
_entity_poly.pdbx_seq_one_letter_code
_entity_poly.pdbx_strand_id
1 'polypeptide(L)' 'AKAMKGDREKAIESGASDYVTKPVDPDHLLSVMEQWMRGE' A
#
# COMPACT_ATOMS: atom_id res chain seq x y z
N ALA A 1 -0.33 -1.63 -15.25
CA ALA A 1 -1.62 -1.05 -14.82
C ALA A 1 -1.36 0.31 -14.17
N LYS A 2 -1.91 1.39 -14.74
CA LYS A 2 -1.95 2.72 -14.13
C LYS A 2 -2.96 2.63 -12.98
N ALA A 3 -2.64 3.12 -11.79
CA ALA A 3 -3.53 3.02 -10.63
C ALA A 3 -4.94 3.51 -10.99
N MET A 4 -5.93 2.65 -10.86
CA MET A 4 -7.32 2.97 -11.20
C MET A 4 -8.03 3.49 -9.96
N LYS A 5 -8.95 4.44 -10.15
CA LYS A 5 -9.83 4.91 -9.08
C LYS A 5 -10.56 3.69 -8.50
N GLY A 6 -10.46 3.45 -7.19
CA GLY A 6 -11.05 2.28 -6.54
C GLY A 6 -10.07 1.17 -6.18
N ASP A 7 -8.83 1.17 -6.69
CA ASP A 7 -7.87 0.08 -6.39
C ASP A 7 -7.49 0.07 -4.91
N ARG A 8 -7.35 1.27 -4.31
CA ARG A 8 -7.07 1.41 -2.88
C ARG A 8 -8.24 0.88 -2.06
N GLU A 9 -9.44 1.34 -2.36
CA GLU A 9 -10.66 0.97 -1.64
C GLU A 9 -10.88 -0.54 -1.68
N LYS A 10 -10.78 -1.16 -2.86
CA LYS A 10 -10.90 -2.62 -3.01
C LYS A 10 -9.85 -3.39 -2.21
N ALA A 11 -8.61 -2.92 -2.20
CA ALA A 11 -7.54 -3.58 -1.44
C ALA A 11 -7.82 -3.56 0.06
N ILE A 12 -8.22 -2.38 0.60
CA ILE A 12 -8.55 -2.23 2.01
C ILE A 12 -9.80 -3.05 2.38
N GLU A 13 -10.86 -3.02 1.55
CA GLU A 13 -12.06 -3.85 1.74
C GLU A 13 -11.76 -5.35 1.73
N SER A 14 -10.72 -5.77 1.00
CA SER A 14 -10.26 -7.16 0.95
C SER A 14 -9.39 -7.56 2.15
N GLY A 15 -9.14 -6.63 3.08
CA GLY A 15 -8.38 -6.87 4.31
C GLY A 15 -6.90 -6.47 4.25
N ALA A 16 -6.49 -5.67 3.26
CA ALA A 16 -5.14 -5.11 3.25
C ALA A 16 -4.97 -4.07 4.37
N SER A 17 -3.81 -4.09 5.03
CA SER A 17 -3.44 -3.08 6.02
C SER A 17 -3.22 -1.69 5.40
N ASP A 18 -2.68 -1.66 4.17
CA ASP A 18 -2.39 -0.43 3.45
C ASP A 18 -2.35 -0.67 1.92
N TYR A 19 -2.21 0.41 1.16
CA TYR A 19 -2.14 0.40 -0.29
C TYR A 19 -1.07 1.37 -0.81
N VAL A 20 -0.09 0.83 -1.54
CA VAL A 20 0.96 1.61 -2.21
C VAL A 20 0.66 1.72 -3.71
N THR A 21 0.47 2.96 -4.17
CA THR A 21 0.07 3.27 -5.55
C THR A 21 1.20 2.97 -6.56
N LYS A 22 0.84 2.53 -7.77
CA LYS A 22 1.78 2.40 -8.89
C LYS A 22 2.02 3.75 -9.61
N PRO A 23 3.21 3.98 -10.22
CA PRO A 23 4.40 3.14 -10.13
C PRO A 23 4.96 3.13 -8.71
N VAL A 24 5.43 1.97 -8.26
CA VAL A 24 5.91 1.81 -6.89
C VAL A 24 7.26 2.49 -6.77
N ASP A 25 7.38 3.37 -5.79
CA ASP A 25 8.65 3.89 -5.30
C ASP A 25 9.20 2.89 -4.25
N PRO A 26 10.38 2.28 -4.48
CA PRO A 26 10.97 1.31 -3.56
C PRO A 26 11.23 1.86 -2.16
N ASP A 27 11.68 3.11 -2.04
CA ASP A 27 12.05 3.69 -0.74
C ASP A 27 10.79 3.95 0.11
N HIS A 28 9.73 4.42 -0.55
CA HIS A 28 8.42 4.58 0.08
C HIS A 28 7.82 3.22 0.49
N LEU A 29 7.92 2.20 -0.37
CA LEU A 29 7.42 0.86 -0.04
C LEU A 29 8.13 0.30 1.20
N LEU A 30 9.46 0.39 1.26
CA LEU A 30 10.23 -0.09 2.41
C LEU A 30 9.85 0.65 3.69
N SER A 31 9.67 1.97 3.62
CA SER A 31 9.25 2.78 4.78
C SER A 31 7.89 2.34 5.32
N VAL A 32 6.91 2.08 4.44
CA VAL A 32 5.59 1.57 4.82
C VAL A 32 5.72 0.19 5.46
N MET A 33 6.49 -0.72 4.86
CA MET A 33 6.70 -2.06 5.42
C MET A 33 7.34 -2.02 6.81
N GLU A 34 8.35 -1.16 7.01
CA GLU A 34 8.98 -0.98 8.31
C GLU A 34 8.00 -0.48 9.37
N GLN A 35 7.12 0.47 9.03
CA GLN A 35 6.08 0.95 9.94
C GLN A 35 5.17 -0.21 10.40
N TRP A 36 4.72 -1.05 9.47
CA TRP A 36 3.85 -2.19 9.80
C TRP A 36 4.56 -3.30 10.58
N MET A 37 5.87 -3.49 10.39
CA MET A 37 6.65 -4.48 11.13
C MET A 37 7.00 -4.02 12.57
N ARG A 38 7.06 -2.70 12.81
CA ARG A 38 7.42 -2.15 14.12
C ARG A 38 6.29 -2.20 15.16
N GLY A 39 5.06 -2.52 14.74
CA GLY A 39 3.95 -2.87 15.63
C GLY A 39 3.67 -1.81 16.70
N GLU A 40 3.14 -0.67 16.30
CA GLU A 40 2.35 0.19 17.19
C GLU A 40 0.86 -0.04 16.96
#